data_AF-A0A561CR02-F1
#
_entry.id   AF-A0A561CR02-F1
#
_cell.length_a   1.000
_cell.length_b   1.000
_cell.length_c   1.000
_cell.angle_alpha   90.00
_cell.angle_beta   90.00
_cell.angle_gamma   90.00
#
_symmetry.space_group_name_H-M   'P 1'
#
loop_
_entity.id
_entity.type
_entity.pdbx_description
1 polymer ?
#
loop_
_entity_poly.entity_id
_entity_poly.type
_entity_poly.pdbx_seq_one_letter_code
_entity_poly.pdbx_strand_id
1 'polypeptide(L)' 'MNFEVYNHILHVENIKVIGVASSSLLLVGDAETIQLASVFDTPPESLIIGPFVPLEQDVTPGYANPNL' A
#
# COMPACT_ATOMS: atom_id res chain seq x y z
N MET A 1 27.95 27.05 5.64
CA MET A 1 27.61 26.82 4.22
C MET A 1 26.26 27.48 4.00
N ASN A 2 26.15 28.48 3.13
CA ASN A 2 24.87 29.12 2.82
C ASN A 2 24.27 28.40 1.61
N PHE A 3 23.14 27.72 1.81
CA PHE A 3 22.38 27.09 0.74
C PHE A 3 21.21 28.01 0.40
N GLU A 4 21.27 28.65 -0.77
CA GLU A 4 20.19 29.50 -1.29
C GLU A 4 19.47 28.77 -2.41
N VAL A 5 18.16 28.59 -2.25
CA VAL A 5 17.27 28.04 -3.29
C VAL A 5 16.54 29.20 -3.95
N TYR A 6 16.76 29.37 -5.25
CA TYR A 6 16.00 30.31 -6.08
C TYR A 6 14.92 29.54 -6.84
N ASN A 7 13.72 29.47 -6.28
CA ASN A 7 12.56 28.95 -7.00
C ASN A 7 12.07 30.01 -8.01
N HIS A 8 12.30 29.76 -9.30
CA HIS A 8 11.61 30.47 -10.38
C HIS A 8 10.12 30.08 -10.39
N ILE A 9 9.32 30.66 -11.30
CA ILE A 9 7.90 30.30 -11.44
C ILE A 9 7.81 28.81 -11.80
N LEU A 10 7.46 27.98 -10.83
CA LEU A 10 7.07 26.58 -11.04
C LEU A 10 5.69 26.58 -11.70
N HIS A 11 5.65 26.63 -13.03
CA HIS A 11 4.39 26.65 -13.78
C HIS A 11 3.94 25.23 -14.11
N VAL A 12 3.06 24.69 -13.28
CA VAL A 12 2.53 23.34 -13.41
C VAL A 12 1.08 23.46 -13.83
N GLU A 13 0.82 23.19 -15.11
CA GLU A 13 -0.48 23.46 -15.71
C GLU A 13 -1.53 22.45 -15.26
N ASN A 14 -1.42 21.19 -15.65
CA ASN A 14 -2.39 20.18 -15.27
C ASN A 14 -1.72 18.90 -14.82
N ILE A 15 -1.96 18.54 -13.55
CA ILE A 15 -1.62 17.23 -13.01
C ILE A 15 -2.92 16.46 -12.80
N LYS A 16 -3.11 15.40 -13.59
CA LYS A 16 -4.23 14.48 -13.43
C LYS A 16 -3.78 13.23 -12.70
N VAL A 17 -4.19 13.08 -11.44
CA VAL A 17 -3.89 11.91 -10.61
C VAL A 17 -5.15 11.07 -10.48
N ILE A 18 -5.05 9.80 -10.85
CA ILE A 18 -6.14 8.82 -10.76
C ILE A 18 -6.06 7.94 -9.50
N GLY A 19 -4.97 8.06 -8.74
CA GLY A 19 -4.78 7.41 -7.46
C GLY A 19 -3.35 7.59 -6.94
N VAL A 20 -3.21 7.63 -5.61
CA VAL A 20 -1.94 7.55 -4.88
C VAL A 20 -2.09 6.35 -3.95
N ALA A 21 -1.19 5.38 -4.06
CA ALA A 21 -1.26 4.10 -3.35
C ALA A 21 -0.95 4.23 -1.85
N SER A 22 -1.17 3.15 -1.08
CA SER A 22 -0.72 3.08 0.32
C SER A 22 0.79 3.29 0.41
N SER A 23 1.23 4.17 1.31
CA SER A 23 2.65 4.54 1.47
C SER A 23 3.29 5.16 0.22
N SER A 24 2.63 6.12 -0.42
CA SER A 24 3.20 6.84 -1.57
C SER A 24 3.04 8.35 -1.49
N LEU A 25 3.89 9.07 -2.24
CA LEU A 25 3.99 10.52 -2.23
C LEU A 25 4.07 11.03 -3.68
N LEU A 26 3.24 12.00 -4.01
CA LEU A 26 3.42 12.83 -5.21
C LEU A 26 3.96 14.18 -4.77
N LEU A 27 5.14 14.55 -5.26
CA LEU A 27 5.80 15.81 -4.94
C LEU A 27 6.00 16.66 -6.19
N VAL A 28 5.74 17.95 -6.07
CA VAL A 28 6.01 18.96 -7.08
C VAL A 28 6.83 20.07 -6.43
N GLY A 29 8.01 20.36 -6.99
CA GLY A 29 9.02 21.18 -6.33
C GLY A 29 10.11 20.33 -5.69
N ASP A 30 10.89 20.93 -4.80
CA ASP A 30 12.06 20.33 -4.17
C ASP A 30 11.80 19.91 -2.72
N ALA A 31 12.50 18.86 -2.28
CA ALA A 31 12.56 18.43 -0.90
C ALA A 31 14.00 18.05 -0.56
N GLU A 32 14.52 18.59 0.54
CA GLU A 32 15.86 18.27 1.03
C GLU A 32 15.94 16.84 1.57
N THR A 33 14.89 16.36 2.24
CA THR A 33 14.79 14.99 2.73
C THR A 33 13.34 14.55 2.74
N ILE A 34 13.10 13.31 2.29
CA ILE A 34 11.80 12.64 2.36
C ILE A 34 12.02 11.34 3.12
N GLN A 35 11.39 11.21 4.29
CA GLN A 35 11.46 10.00 5.10
C GLN A 35 10.08 9.33 5.15
N LEU A 36 10.00 8.13 4.59
CA LEU A 36 8.82 7.27 4.68
C LEU A 36 9.16 6.12 5.64
N ALA A 37 8.37 5.97 6.69
CA ALA A 37 8.52 4.89 7.66
C ALA A 37 7.23 4.08 7.72
N SER A 38 7.38 2.76 7.77
CA SER A 38 6.29 1.85 8.10
C SER A 38 6.75 1.02 9.30
N VAL A 39 5.97 1.08 10.37
CA VAL A 39 6.21 0.27 11.57
C VAL A 39 5.18 -0.83 11.57
N PHE A 40 5.64 -2.07 11.48
CA PHE A 40 4.79 -3.24 11.58
C PHE A 40 4.90 -3.80 13.00
N ASP A 41 3.86 -3.59 13.80
CA ASP A 41 3.83 -3.94 15.23
C ASP A 41 3.34 -5.39 15.46
N THR A 42 3.82 -6.33 14.64
CA THR A 42 3.45 -7.74 14.79
C THR A 42 4.69 -8.53 15.20
N PRO A 43 4.70 -9.14 16.39
CA PRO A 43 5.84 -9.91 16.86
C PRO A 43 6.07 -11.13 15.94
N PRO A 44 7.32 -11.61 15.78
CA PRO A 44 7.69 -12.68 14.83
C PRO A 44 6.95 -14.01 15.09
N GLU A 45 6.35 -14.19 16.27
CA GLU A 45 5.51 -15.34 16.64
C GLU A 45 4.07 -15.25 16.12
N SER A 46 3.60 -14.08 15.66
CA SER A 46 2.28 -13.90 15.04
C SER A 46 2.30 -14.28 13.56
N LEU A 47 2.64 -15.55 13.29
CA LEU A 47 2.56 -16.18 11.98
C LEU A 47 1.20 -15.87 11.32
N ILE A 48 1.19 -15.01 10.31
CA ILE A 48 -0.03 -14.62 9.53
C ILE A 48 -0.55 -15.82 8.71
N ILE A 49 0.25 -16.88 8.57
CA ILE A 49 -0.14 -18.16 8.03
C ILE A 49 -0.65 -19.00 9.21
N GLY A 50 -1.94 -18.87 9.55
CA GLY A 50 -2.60 -19.90 10.35
C GLY A 50 -2.38 -21.27 9.69
N PRO A 51 -2.34 -22.38 10.44
CA PRO A 51 -2.29 -23.71 9.84
C PRO A 51 -3.39 -23.78 8.79
N PHE A 52 -3.06 -24.29 7.59
CA PHE A 52 -4.00 -24.45 6.49
C PHE A 52 -5.20 -25.23 7.04
N VAL A 53 -6.30 -24.54 7.38
CA VAL A 53 -7.56 -25.19 7.72
C VAL A 53 -8.15 -25.57 6.37
N PRO A 54 -8.18 -26.86 5.99
CA PRO A 54 -8.87 -27.24 4.77
C PRO A 54 -10.30 -26.75 4.92
N LEU A 55 -10.79 -25.94 3.98
CA LEU A 55 -12.20 -25.59 3.92
C LEU A 55 -12.96 -26.92 3.84
N GLU A 56 -13.68 -27.28 4.90
CA GLU A 56 -14.58 -28.42 4.84
C GLU A 56 -15.58 -28.17 3.72
N GLN A 57 -15.89 -29.23 2.97
CA GLN A 57 -16.89 -29.15 1.92
C GLN A 57 -18.21 -28.71 2.54
N ASP A 58 -18.87 -27.73 1.94
CA ASP A 58 -20.21 -27.32 2.36
C ASP A 58 -21.17 -28.50 2.16
N VAL A 59 -21.49 -29.20 3.25
CA VAL A 59 -22.45 -30.32 3.26
C VAL A 59 -23.90 -29.84 3.37
N THR A 60 -24.17 -28.55 3.13
CA THR A 60 -25.54 -28.02 3.08
C THR A 60 -26.36 -28.81 2.05
N PRO A 61 -27.47 -29.47 2.45
CA PRO A 61 -28.27 -30.28 1.55
C PRO A 61 -28.90 -29.39 0.48
N GLY A 62 -28.36 -29.44 -0.74
CA GLY A 62 -28.88 -28.68 -1.90
C GLY A 62 -27.83 -28.08 -2.83
N TYR A 63 -26.56 -27.97 -2.40
CA TYR A 63 -25.50 -27.36 -3.21
C TYR A 63 -24.31 -28.27 -3.54
N ALA A 64 -24.39 -29.57 -3.20
CA ALA A 64 -23.35 -30.53 -3.58
C ALA A 64 -23.19 -30.58 -5.10
N ASN A 65 -21.97 -30.32 -5.57
CA ASN A 65 -21.59 -30.41 -6.99
C ASN A 65 -21.90 -31.82 -7.50
N PRO A 66 -22.76 -32.01 -8.52
CA PRO A 66 -23.16 -33.33 -8.99
C PRO A 66 -22.05 -34.12 -9.72
N ASN A 67 -20.84 -33.57 -9.83
CA ASN A 67 -19.72 -34.16 -10.57
C ASN A 67 -18.44 -34.40 -9.74
N LEU A 68 -18.56 -34.61 -8.43
CA LEU A 68 -17.53 -35.23 -7.61
C LEU A 68 -18.13 -36.40 -6.82
#